data_AF-A0A0E4FYK1-F1
#
_entry.id   AF-A0A0E4FYK1-F1
#
_cell.length_a   1.000
_cell.length_b   1.000
_cell.length_c   1.000
_cell.angle_alpha   90.00
_cell.angle_beta   90.00
_cell.angle_gamma   90.00
#
_symmetry.space_group_name_H-M   'P 1'
#
loop_
_entity.id
_entity.type
_entity.pdbx_description
1 polymer ?
#
loop_
_entity_poly.entity_id
_entity_poly.type
_entity_poly.pdbx_seq_one_letter_code
_entity_poly.pdbx_strand_id
1 'polypeptide(L)'
;MRLKTLLSVAILVTLSAPSVGTPADPSATLSDLMTRLQLQHAKLWFAGKLSNWGLADYELEQIDANLEATGKLQADPSQANRAKRQLDAVRQAIHSKDLPGFMSSYATMTNECNSCHRGSGYPSVAIQIPLTLPVPNQLFVDQVTEGRSLAHSSCGTCHVVSDWVREAPAFRPSPPGFLEIVNRPSFSADELRRFLASSHRRLGPEQLMPNPRLSEYQIEAIVAYLETLRAGQSR
;
A
#
# COMPACT_ATOMS: atom_id res chain seq x y z
N MET A 1 -44.29 68.58 18.51
CA MET A 1 -43.59 67.32 18.85
C MET A 1 -43.51 66.47 17.59
N ARG A 2 -42.31 66.17 17.10
CA ARG A 2 -42.08 65.40 15.86
C ARG A 2 -42.13 63.90 16.15
N LEU A 3 -43.05 63.17 15.54
CA LEU A 3 -43.13 61.71 15.60
C LEU A 3 -42.32 61.14 14.42
N LYS A 4 -41.23 60.42 14.73
CA LYS A 4 -40.36 59.78 13.73
C LYS A 4 -40.98 58.46 13.28
N THR A 5 -41.34 58.35 12.01
CA THR A 5 -41.76 57.09 11.38
C THR A 5 -40.53 56.23 11.11
N LEU A 6 -40.42 55.08 11.77
CA LEU A 6 -39.38 54.08 11.50
C LEU A 6 -39.84 53.19 10.34
N LEU A 7 -39.20 53.35 9.17
CA LEU A 7 -39.37 52.46 8.03
C LEU A 7 -38.50 51.22 8.26
N SER A 8 -39.12 50.06 8.48
CA SER A 8 -38.41 48.78 8.59
C SER A 8 -38.14 48.23 7.18
N VAL A 9 -36.87 48.23 6.77
CA VAL A 9 -36.42 47.58 5.53
C VAL A 9 -36.25 46.09 5.81
N ALA A 10 -37.09 45.25 5.21
CA ALA A 10 -36.92 43.81 5.22
C ALA A 10 -35.86 43.43 4.19
N ILE A 11 -34.69 42.99 4.66
CA ILE A 11 -33.64 42.41 3.82
C ILE A 11 -34.04 40.95 3.54
N LEU A 12 -34.50 40.67 2.31
CA LEU A 12 -34.62 39.31 1.82
C LEU A 12 -33.22 38.77 1.52
N VAL A 13 -32.69 37.91 2.39
CA VAL A 13 -31.54 37.06 2.09
C VAL A 13 -32.04 35.91 1.24
N THR A 14 -31.71 35.91 -0.06
CA THR A 14 -31.92 34.76 -0.93
C THR A 14 -30.90 33.69 -0.60
N LEU A 15 -31.32 32.68 0.17
CA LEU A 15 -30.56 31.44 0.36
C LEU A 15 -30.38 30.78 -1.01
N SER A 16 -29.17 30.85 -1.55
CA SER A 16 -28.80 30.05 -2.72
C SER A 16 -28.73 28.59 -2.27
N ALA A 17 -29.70 27.78 -2.70
CA ALA A 17 -29.66 26.35 -2.50
C ALA A 17 -28.43 25.75 -3.20
N PRO A 18 -27.76 24.73 -2.62
CA PRO A 18 -26.69 24.03 -3.31
C PRO A 18 -27.28 23.37 -4.56
N SER A 19 -26.70 23.66 -5.72
CA SER A 19 -26.98 22.92 -6.94
C SER A 19 -26.63 21.46 -6.71
N VAL A 20 -27.64 20.59 -6.70
CA VAL A 20 -27.47 19.15 -6.90
C VAL A 20 -26.61 18.99 -8.17
N GLY A 21 -25.43 18.40 -8.03
CA GLY A 21 -24.43 18.34 -9.09
C GLY A 21 -25.01 17.80 -10.40
N THR A 22 -24.77 18.52 -11.49
CA THR A 22 -25.04 18.07 -12.86
C THR A 22 -24.47 16.66 -13.05
N PRO A 23 -25.17 15.73 -13.73
CA PRO A 23 -24.60 14.43 -14.07
C PRO A 23 -23.23 14.61 -14.72
N ALA A 24 -22.21 13.92 -14.21
CA ALA A 24 -20.86 14.01 -14.76
C ALA A 24 -20.88 13.64 -16.25
N ASP A 25 -20.18 14.43 -17.07
CA ASP A 25 -19.97 14.13 -18.48
C ASP A 25 -19.34 12.72 -18.61
N PRO A 26 -19.91 11.79 -19.39
CA PRO A 26 -19.33 10.47 -19.63
C PRO A 26 -17.86 10.53 -20.08
N SER A 27 -17.47 11.56 -20.84
CA SER A 27 -16.09 11.77 -21.28
C SER A 27 -15.16 12.11 -20.10
N ALA A 28 -15.58 13.01 -19.22
CA ALA A 28 -14.83 13.35 -18.01
C ALA A 28 -14.70 12.14 -17.08
N THR A 29 -15.78 11.38 -16.90
CA THR A 29 -15.79 10.16 -16.10
C THR A 29 -14.83 9.10 -16.65
N LEU A 30 -14.78 8.94 -17.98
CA LEU A 30 -13.84 8.03 -18.64
C LEU A 30 -12.39 8.48 -18.43
N SER A 31 -12.10 9.78 -18.55
CA SER A 31 -10.77 10.35 -18.29
C SER A 31 -10.29 10.08 -16.85
N ASP A 32 -11.18 10.22 -15.87
CA ASP A 32 -10.87 9.94 -14.46
C ASP A 32 -10.60 8.45 -14.20
N LEU A 33 -11.31 7.56 -14.89
CA LEU A 33 -11.06 6.12 -14.84
C LEU A 33 -9.70 5.78 -15.47
N MET A 34 -9.38 6.34 -16.64
CA MET A 34 -8.10 6.09 -17.31
C MET A 34 -6.92 6.60 -16.48
N THR A 35 -7.07 7.76 -15.83
CA THR A 35 -6.05 8.31 -14.92
C THR A 35 -5.79 7.38 -13.73
N ARG A 36 -6.86 6.85 -13.11
CA ARG A 36 -6.74 5.87 -12.02
C ARG A 36 -6.09 4.58 -12.49
N LEU A 37 -6.51 4.04 -13.64
CA LEU A 37 -5.94 2.83 -14.23
C LEU A 37 -4.44 2.97 -14.49
N GLN A 38 -3.98 4.10 -15.03
CA GLN A 38 -2.56 4.31 -15.28
C GLN A 38 -1.74 4.36 -13.99
N LEU A 39 -2.27 4.99 -12.92
CA LEU A 39 -1.62 4.97 -11.62
C LEU A 39 -1.56 3.56 -11.03
N GLN A 40 -2.67 2.83 -11.06
CA GLN A 40 -2.77 1.47 -10.50
C GLN A 40 -1.90 0.47 -11.28
N HIS A 41 -1.87 0.58 -12.61
CA HIS A 41 -0.94 -0.15 -13.47
C HIS A 41 0.49 0.05 -12.98
N ALA A 42 0.91 1.30 -12.80
CA ALA A 42 2.27 1.59 -12.34
C ALA A 42 2.55 1.05 -10.92
N LYS A 43 1.59 1.16 -10.00
CA LYS A 43 1.72 0.64 -8.63
C LYS A 43 1.82 -0.88 -8.60
N LEU A 44 1.00 -1.57 -9.39
CA LEU A 44 1.00 -3.03 -9.54
C LEU A 44 2.38 -3.54 -9.97
N TRP A 45 3.04 -2.89 -10.94
CA TRP A 45 4.38 -3.29 -11.38
C TRP A 45 5.38 -3.37 -10.23
N PHE A 46 5.49 -2.29 -9.45
CA PHE A 46 6.45 -2.23 -8.35
C PHE A 46 6.08 -3.17 -7.21
N ALA A 47 4.79 -3.30 -6.90
CA ALA A 47 4.31 -4.26 -5.89
C ALA A 47 4.69 -5.69 -6.25
N GLY A 48 4.38 -6.14 -7.47
CA GLY A 48 4.71 -7.51 -7.92
C GLY A 48 6.21 -7.73 -8.09
N LYS A 49 6.95 -6.76 -8.67
CA LYS A 49 8.41 -6.86 -8.83
C LYS A 49 9.14 -6.97 -7.49
N LEU A 50 8.63 -6.31 -6.45
CA LEU A 50 9.17 -6.36 -5.09
C LEU A 50 8.51 -7.43 -4.21
N SER A 51 7.73 -8.33 -4.80
CA SER A 51 7.07 -9.45 -4.12
C SER A 51 6.15 -9.03 -2.96
N ASN A 52 5.65 -7.79 -2.99
CA ASN A 52 4.54 -7.37 -2.12
C ASN A 52 3.24 -7.87 -2.75
N TRP A 53 3.00 -9.18 -2.61
CA TRP A 53 1.87 -9.86 -3.23
C TRP A 53 0.52 -9.34 -2.75
N GLY A 54 0.42 -8.89 -1.49
CA GLY A 54 -0.81 -8.30 -0.96
C GLY A 54 -1.15 -6.96 -1.63
N LEU A 55 -0.15 -6.09 -1.81
CA LEU A 55 -0.34 -4.84 -2.56
C LEU A 55 -0.60 -5.12 -4.05
N ALA A 56 0.09 -6.11 -4.63
CA ALA A 56 -0.12 -6.48 -6.03
C ALA A 56 -1.56 -6.97 -6.27
N ASP A 57 -2.08 -7.84 -5.40
CA ASP A 57 -3.46 -8.32 -5.48
C ASP A 57 -4.46 -7.16 -5.33
N TYR A 58 -4.26 -6.28 -4.34
CA TYR A 58 -5.08 -5.08 -4.15
C TYR A 58 -5.10 -4.19 -5.41
N GLU A 59 -3.94 -3.82 -5.97
CA GLU A 59 -3.90 -2.96 -7.15
C GLU A 59 -4.51 -3.66 -8.38
N LEU A 60 -4.37 -4.98 -8.51
CA LEU A 60 -5.01 -5.74 -9.59
C LEU A 60 -6.54 -5.72 -9.47
N GLU A 61 -7.10 -5.86 -8.28
CA GLU A 61 -8.55 -5.72 -8.05
C GLU A 61 -9.04 -4.32 -8.40
N GLN A 62 -8.27 -3.28 -8.09
CA GLN A 62 -8.63 -1.91 -8.45
C GLN A 62 -8.63 -1.70 -9.98
N ILE A 63 -7.66 -2.28 -10.69
CA ILE A 63 -7.63 -2.28 -12.17
C ILE A 63 -8.86 -3.01 -12.71
N ASP A 64 -9.18 -4.18 -12.16
CA ASP A 64 -10.31 -5.00 -12.59
C ASP A 64 -11.65 -4.25 -12.48
N ALA A 65 -11.87 -3.59 -11.33
CA ALA A 65 -13.06 -2.78 -11.09
C ALA A 65 -13.14 -1.56 -12.03
N ASN A 66 -12.02 -0.87 -12.27
CA ASN A 66 -11.99 0.29 -13.15
C ASN A 66 -12.14 -0.07 -14.64
N LEU A 67 -11.64 -1.23 -15.08
CA LEU A 67 -11.90 -1.74 -16.43
C LEU A 67 -13.38 -2.12 -16.61
N GLU A 68 -14.01 -2.71 -15.60
CA GLU A 68 -15.45 -2.97 -15.64
C GLU A 68 -16.26 -1.68 -15.73
N ALA A 69 -15.92 -0.67 -14.91
CA ALA A 69 -16.56 0.64 -14.97
C ALA A 69 -16.35 1.32 -16.34
N THR A 70 -15.16 1.17 -16.92
CA THR A 70 -14.85 1.69 -18.27
C THR A 70 -15.74 1.05 -19.33
N GLY A 71 -15.92 -0.28 -19.28
CA GLY A 71 -16.79 -1.00 -20.22
C GLY A 71 -18.25 -0.52 -20.17
N LYS A 72 -18.74 -0.11 -18.99
CA LYS A 72 -20.11 0.43 -18.81
C LYS A 72 -20.30 1.82 -19.45
N LEU A 73 -19.23 2.55 -19.75
CA LEU A 73 -19.28 3.87 -20.39
C LEU A 73 -19.08 3.80 -21.91
N GLN A 74 -18.66 2.65 -22.45
CA GLN A 74 -18.37 2.49 -23.87
C GLN A 74 -19.57 1.89 -24.61
N ALA A 75 -19.82 2.38 -25.83
CA ALA A 75 -20.84 1.79 -26.71
C ALA A 75 -20.51 0.34 -27.09
N ASP A 76 -19.21 0.03 -27.26
CA ASP A 76 -18.69 -1.32 -27.43
C ASP A 76 -17.71 -1.67 -26.27
N PRO A 77 -18.11 -2.54 -25.32
CA PRO A 77 -17.25 -2.96 -24.22
C PRO A 77 -16.24 -4.06 -24.61
N SER A 78 -16.20 -4.51 -25.87
CA SER A 78 -15.38 -5.65 -26.30
C SER A 78 -13.88 -5.48 -25.97
N GLN A 79 -13.37 -4.26 -26.09
CA GLN A 79 -11.99 -3.89 -25.78
C GLN A 79 -11.71 -3.93 -24.27
N ALA A 80 -12.59 -3.32 -23.45
CA ALA A 80 -12.48 -3.38 -21.99
C ALA A 80 -12.55 -4.84 -21.48
N ASN A 81 -13.45 -5.65 -22.05
CA ASN A 81 -13.57 -7.07 -21.73
C ASN A 81 -12.35 -7.89 -22.16
N ARG A 82 -11.70 -7.54 -23.28
CA ARG A 82 -10.42 -8.14 -23.70
C ARG A 82 -9.33 -7.85 -22.66
N ALA A 83 -9.17 -6.58 -22.26
CA ALA A 83 -8.20 -6.19 -21.24
C ALA A 83 -8.47 -6.90 -19.90
N LYS A 84 -9.73 -7.00 -19.48
CA LYS A 84 -10.14 -7.68 -18.23
C LYS A 84 -9.73 -9.16 -18.21
N ARG A 85 -9.90 -9.89 -19.31
CA ARG A 85 -9.47 -11.30 -19.41
C ARG A 85 -7.96 -11.50 -19.22
N GLN A 86 -7.14 -10.49 -19.54
CA GLN A 86 -5.69 -10.59 -19.36
C GLN A 86 -5.28 -10.49 -17.89
N LEU A 87 -6.16 -9.97 -17.03
CA LEU A 87 -5.90 -9.90 -15.59
C LEU A 87 -5.85 -11.29 -14.96
N ASP A 88 -6.46 -12.31 -15.56
CA ASP A 88 -6.50 -13.66 -14.99
C ASP A 88 -5.11 -14.28 -14.88
N ALA A 89 -4.27 -14.09 -15.90
CA ALA A 89 -2.88 -14.55 -15.88
C ALA A 89 -2.04 -13.80 -14.82
N VAL A 90 -2.26 -12.50 -14.68
CA VAL A 90 -1.60 -11.69 -13.64
C VAL A 90 -2.05 -12.13 -12.25
N ARG A 91 -3.36 -12.38 -12.06
CA ARG A 91 -3.94 -12.87 -10.80
C ARG A 91 -3.34 -14.22 -10.41
N GLN A 92 -3.27 -15.15 -11.36
CA GLN A 92 -2.68 -16.46 -11.13
C GLN A 92 -1.21 -16.35 -10.71
N ALA A 93 -0.43 -15.48 -11.36
CA ALA A 93 0.96 -15.25 -11.02
C ALA A 93 1.12 -14.64 -9.62
N ILE A 94 0.28 -13.67 -9.24
CA ILE A 94 0.28 -13.07 -7.90
C ILE A 94 -0.07 -14.12 -6.84
N HIS A 95 -1.14 -14.88 -7.03
CA HIS A 95 -1.59 -15.90 -6.07
C HIS A 95 -0.57 -17.04 -5.93
N SER A 96 0.11 -17.38 -7.01
CA SER A 96 1.17 -18.40 -7.02
C SER A 96 2.54 -17.84 -6.59
N LYS A 97 2.65 -16.52 -6.35
CA LYS A 97 3.91 -15.80 -6.05
C LYS A 97 5.00 -16.05 -7.11
N ASP A 98 4.58 -16.19 -8.37
CA ASP A 98 5.44 -16.47 -9.52
C ASP A 98 5.93 -15.16 -10.13
N LEU A 99 7.12 -14.72 -9.73
CA LEU A 99 7.71 -13.47 -10.23
C LEU A 99 7.95 -13.48 -11.75
N PRO A 100 8.59 -14.51 -12.35
CA PRO A 100 8.69 -14.61 -13.82
C PRO A 100 7.34 -14.58 -14.52
N GLY A 101 6.35 -15.35 -14.02
CA GLY A 101 4.99 -15.35 -14.55
C GLY A 101 4.31 -13.98 -14.44
N PHE A 102 4.52 -13.27 -13.33
CA PHE A 102 4.00 -11.91 -13.12
C PHE A 102 4.59 -10.94 -14.13
N MET A 103 5.92 -10.95 -14.33
CA MET A 103 6.58 -10.04 -15.27
C MET A 103 6.09 -10.25 -16.71
N SER A 104 5.92 -11.51 -17.12
CA SER A 104 5.44 -11.87 -18.47
C SER A 104 3.97 -11.49 -18.68
N SER A 105 3.09 -11.85 -17.72
CA SER A 105 1.66 -11.53 -17.79
C SER A 105 1.40 -10.02 -17.69
N TYR A 106 2.16 -9.28 -16.88
CA TYR A 106 2.10 -7.82 -16.79
C TYR A 106 2.47 -7.14 -18.12
N ALA A 107 3.52 -7.62 -18.80
CA ALA A 107 3.91 -7.10 -20.11
C ALA A 107 2.81 -7.34 -21.16
N THR A 108 2.19 -8.53 -21.12
CA THR A 108 1.03 -8.86 -21.98
C THR A 108 -0.15 -7.94 -21.70
N MET A 109 -0.53 -7.76 -20.43
CA MET A 109 -1.57 -6.81 -20.02
C MET A 109 -1.28 -5.38 -20.50
N THR A 110 -0.02 -4.93 -20.42
CA THR A 110 0.39 -3.60 -20.90
C THR A 110 0.18 -3.44 -22.42
N ASN A 111 0.50 -4.47 -23.20
CA ASN A 111 0.24 -4.47 -24.64
C ASN A 111 -1.26 -4.42 -24.95
N GLU A 112 -2.09 -5.03 -24.12
CA GLU A 112 -3.54 -5.05 -24.28
C GLU A 112 -4.19 -3.70 -23.89
N CYS A 113 -3.65 -3.00 -22.89
CA CYS A 113 -3.98 -1.58 -22.67
C CYS A 113 -3.72 -0.74 -23.93
N ASN A 114 -2.55 -0.91 -24.54
CA ASN A 114 -2.19 -0.20 -25.78
C ASN A 114 -3.06 -0.59 -26.98
N SER A 115 -3.49 -1.84 -27.08
CA SER A 115 -4.43 -2.30 -28.12
C SER A 115 -5.82 -1.71 -27.92
N CYS A 116 -6.28 -1.58 -26.67
CA CYS A 116 -7.49 -0.86 -26.32
C CYS A 116 -7.40 0.61 -26.76
N HIS A 117 -6.35 1.33 -26.35
CA HIS A 117 -6.18 2.75 -26.67
C HIS A 117 -6.15 3.02 -28.18
N ARG A 118 -5.39 2.21 -28.96
CA ARG A 118 -5.38 2.32 -30.42
C ARG A 118 -6.75 2.06 -31.05
N GLY A 119 -7.43 0.99 -30.63
CA GLY A 119 -8.76 0.64 -31.15
C GLY A 119 -9.86 1.63 -30.73
N SER A 120 -9.66 2.37 -29.65
CA SER A 120 -10.58 3.41 -29.18
C SER A 120 -10.25 4.82 -29.71
N GLY A 121 -9.28 4.97 -30.62
CA GLY A 121 -8.94 6.25 -31.24
C GLY A 121 -8.00 7.14 -30.41
N TYR A 122 -7.32 6.58 -29.41
CA TYR A 122 -6.33 7.27 -28.56
C TYR A 122 -4.90 6.71 -28.74
N PRO A 123 -4.38 6.52 -29.97
CA PRO A 123 -3.08 5.89 -30.20
C PRO A 123 -1.91 6.66 -29.59
N SER A 124 -2.07 7.97 -29.36
CA SER A 124 -1.05 8.82 -28.72
C SER A 124 -0.88 8.54 -27.22
N VAL A 125 -1.84 7.87 -26.58
CA VAL A 125 -1.77 7.47 -25.17
C VAL A 125 -1.10 6.09 -25.09
N ALA A 126 0.20 6.05 -25.33
CA ALA A 126 0.98 4.81 -25.26
C ALA A 126 1.45 4.55 -23.81
N ILE A 127 1.04 3.41 -23.26
CA ILE A 127 1.43 2.92 -21.94
C ILE A 127 2.70 2.10 -22.06
N GLN A 128 3.62 2.29 -21.12
CA GLN A 128 4.84 1.49 -20.99
C GLN A 128 4.94 0.87 -19.60
N ILE A 129 5.78 -0.15 -19.45
CA ILE A 129 6.19 -0.63 -18.13
C ILE A 129 6.94 0.52 -17.44
N PRO A 130 6.55 0.94 -16.22
CA PRO A 130 7.15 2.09 -15.57
C PRO A 130 8.60 1.83 -15.18
N LEU A 131 9.45 2.84 -15.39
CA LEU A 131 10.88 2.80 -15.09
C LEU A 131 11.22 3.42 -13.73
N THR A 132 10.34 4.27 -13.20
CA THR A 132 10.49 4.99 -11.93
C THR A 132 9.25 4.83 -11.07
N LEU A 133 9.42 4.98 -9.76
CA LEU A 133 8.32 4.87 -8.80
C LEU A 133 7.21 5.89 -9.14
N PRO A 134 5.94 5.46 -9.19
CA PRO A 134 4.84 6.36 -9.56
C PRO A 134 4.47 7.35 -8.45
N VAL A 135 4.72 6.96 -7.20
CA VAL A 135 4.48 7.77 -6.01
C VAL A 135 5.68 7.62 -5.05
N PRO A 136 6.37 8.71 -4.66
CA PRO A 136 7.59 8.63 -3.85
C PRO A 136 7.31 8.39 -2.37
N ASN A 137 6.07 8.51 -1.93
CA ASN A 137 5.63 8.40 -0.53
C ASN A 137 4.95 7.06 -0.21
N GLN A 138 5.13 6.04 -1.05
CA GLN A 138 4.62 4.69 -0.80
C GLN A 138 5.75 3.65 -0.88
N LEU A 139 5.81 2.76 0.11
CA LEU A 139 6.66 1.58 0.05
C LEU A 139 5.98 0.49 -0.77
N PHE A 140 6.74 -0.11 -1.70
CA PHE A 140 6.26 -1.19 -2.57
C PHE A 140 6.77 -2.57 -2.16
N VAL A 141 7.63 -2.66 -1.16
CA VAL A 141 7.93 -3.92 -0.45
C VAL A 141 6.86 -4.20 0.60
N ASP A 142 6.76 -5.44 1.06
CA ASP A 142 6.01 -5.76 2.27
C ASP A 142 6.85 -5.37 3.50
N GLN A 143 6.51 -4.24 4.12
CA GLN A 143 7.25 -3.67 5.25
C GLN A 143 7.31 -4.63 6.46
N VAL A 144 6.24 -5.39 6.71
CA VAL A 144 6.16 -6.31 7.87
C VAL A 144 7.01 -7.55 7.62
N THR A 145 6.94 -8.12 6.41
CA THR A 145 7.80 -9.24 6.02
C THR A 145 9.28 -8.86 6.05
N GLU A 146 9.61 -7.68 5.53
CA GLU A 146 10.98 -7.12 5.61
C GLU A 146 11.41 -6.94 7.07
N GLY A 147 10.55 -6.34 7.90
CA GLY A 147 10.80 -6.14 9.32
C GLY A 147 11.07 -7.43 10.08
N ARG A 148 10.32 -8.49 9.79
CA ARG A 148 10.53 -9.82 10.35
C ARG A 148 11.90 -10.39 9.94
N SER A 149 12.27 -10.27 8.67
CA SER A 149 13.57 -10.73 8.15
C SER A 149 14.74 -9.99 8.82
N LEU A 150 14.63 -8.66 8.93
CA LEU A 150 15.61 -7.81 9.59
C LEU A 150 15.75 -8.14 11.07
N ALA A 151 14.64 -8.33 11.77
CA ALA A 151 14.63 -8.77 13.16
C ALA A 151 15.31 -10.13 13.31
N HIS A 152 15.02 -11.09 12.42
CA HIS A 152 15.61 -12.43 12.50
C HIS A 152 17.12 -12.42 12.28
N SER A 153 17.60 -11.67 11.28
CA SER A 153 19.03 -11.56 10.96
C SER A 153 19.81 -10.74 11.99
N SER A 154 19.21 -9.69 12.55
CA SER A 154 19.90 -8.77 13.48
C SER A 154 19.80 -9.21 14.93
N CYS A 155 18.70 -9.87 15.31
CA CYS A 155 18.37 -10.16 16.71
C CYS A 155 18.23 -11.67 17.00
N GLY A 156 18.03 -12.51 15.97
CA GLY A 156 17.67 -13.93 16.11
C GLY A 156 18.72 -14.82 16.76
N THR A 157 19.98 -14.41 16.81
CA THR A 157 21.04 -15.14 17.54
C THR A 157 20.78 -15.17 19.04
N CYS A 158 20.18 -14.10 19.57
CA CYS A 158 19.98 -13.91 21.01
C CYS A 158 18.50 -13.90 21.41
N HIS A 159 17.61 -13.45 20.53
CA HIS A 159 16.18 -13.33 20.80
C HIS A 159 15.36 -14.33 19.98
N VAL A 160 14.26 -14.80 20.57
CA VAL A 160 13.20 -15.48 19.82
C VAL A 160 12.38 -14.41 19.08
N VAL A 161 12.54 -14.33 17.76
CA VAL A 161 11.92 -13.27 16.93
C VAL A 161 10.50 -13.61 16.48
N SER A 162 10.13 -14.89 16.45
CA SER A 162 8.77 -15.35 16.15
C SER A 162 8.41 -16.60 16.96
N ASP A 163 7.13 -16.92 17.01
CA ASP A 163 6.56 -18.07 17.73
C ASP A 163 7.14 -19.43 17.27
N TRP A 164 7.78 -19.45 16.09
CA TRP A 164 8.51 -20.59 15.58
C TRP A 164 9.94 -20.62 16.13
N VAL A 165 10.14 -21.38 17.20
CA VAL A 165 11.47 -21.76 17.70
C VAL A 165 12.03 -22.86 16.81
N ARG A 166 12.65 -22.52 15.68
CA ARG A 166 13.37 -23.51 14.87
C ARG A 166 14.65 -23.99 15.56
N GLU A 167 15.24 -23.14 16.41
CA GLU A 167 16.40 -23.42 17.26
C GLU A 167 16.31 -22.56 18.52
N ALA A 168 16.58 -23.14 19.70
CA ALA A 168 16.65 -22.37 20.93
C ALA A 168 17.85 -21.39 20.87
N PRO A 169 17.71 -20.14 21.37
CA PRO A 169 18.81 -19.18 21.35
C PRO A 169 20.08 -19.76 21.99
N ALA A 170 21.23 -19.47 21.37
CA ALA A 170 22.52 -20.00 21.82
C ALA A 170 22.96 -19.42 23.18
N PHE A 171 22.41 -18.27 23.56
CA PHE A 171 22.79 -17.54 24.78
C PHE A 171 21.97 -17.97 26.00
N ARG A 172 22.62 -18.15 27.16
CA ARG A 172 21.96 -18.50 28.44
C ARG A 172 22.38 -17.54 29.57
N PRO A 173 21.43 -17.01 30.37
CA PRO A 173 19.98 -17.14 30.19
C PRO A 173 19.52 -16.43 28.90
N SER A 174 18.55 -17.02 28.21
CA SER A 174 18.06 -16.45 26.95
C SER A 174 17.41 -15.09 27.22
N PRO A 175 17.78 -14.05 26.46
CA PRO A 175 17.01 -12.81 26.40
C PRO A 175 15.51 -13.08 26.11
N PRO A 176 14.62 -12.16 26.54
CA PRO A 176 13.19 -12.31 26.33
C PRO A 176 12.85 -12.38 24.84
N GLY A 177 11.87 -13.20 24.50
CA GLY A 177 11.34 -13.31 23.15
C GLY A 177 10.55 -12.06 22.76
N PHE A 178 10.43 -11.80 21.46
CA PHE A 178 9.74 -10.62 20.96
C PHE A 178 8.25 -10.62 21.33
N LEU A 179 7.61 -11.79 21.34
CA LEU A 179 6.23 -11.91 21.80
C LEU A 179 6.08 -11.50 23.28
N GLU A 180 7.03 -11.87 24.14
CA GLU A 180 7.04 -11.44 25.53
C GLU A 180 7.25 -9.92 25.65
N ILE A 181 8.17 -9.36 24.85
CA ILE A 181 8.46 -7.92 24.85
C ILE A 181 7.24 -7.10 24.46
N VAL A 182 6.55 -7.46 23.37
CA VAL A 182 5.38 -6.70 22.88
C VAL A 182 4.17 -6.80 23.80
N ASN A 183 4.13 -7.82 24.66
CA ASN A 183 3.08 -8.03 25.66
C ASN A 183 3.32 -7.27 26.97
N ARG A 184 4.48 -6.61 27.14
CA ARG A 184 4.73 -5.79 28.33
C ARG A 184 3.79 -4.57 28.31
N PRO A 185 3.19 -4.18 29.46
CA PRO A 185 2.37 -2.96 29.55
C PRO A 185 3.12 -1.69 29.12
N SER A 186 4.45 -1.70 29.26
CA SER A 186 5.34 -0.62 28.85
C SER A 186 5.70 -0.62 27.36
N PHE A 187 5.19 -1.56 26.54
CA PHE A 187 5.55 -1.59 25.13
C PHE A 187 4.94 -0.41 24.37
N SER A 188 5.80 0.38 23.72
CA SER A 188 5.46 1.51 22.87
C SER A 188 6.33 1.51 21.61
N ALA A 189 5.70 1.79 20.45
CA ALA A 189 6.41 1.90 19.18
C ALA A 189 7.43 3.06 19.20
N ASP A 190 7.11 4.18 19.84
CA ASP A 190 8.02 5.33 19.94
C ASP A 190 9.21 5.07 20.86
N GLU A 191 8.99 4.29 21.93
CA GLU A 191 10.08 3.82 22.78
C GLU A 191 10.94 2.79 22.06
N LEU A 192 10.33 1.89 21.30
CA LEU A 192 11.04 0.92 20.47
C LEU A 192 11.90 1.62 19.40
N ARG A 193 11.38 2.64 18.71
CA ARG A 193 12.16 3.46 17.76
C ARG A 193 13.38 4.08 18.43
N ARG A 194 13.18 4.78 19.55
CA ARG A 194 14.28 5.41 20.32
C ARG A 194 15.30 4.39 20.80
N PHE A 195 14.82 3.22 21.24
CA PHE A 195 15.66 2.11 21.66
C PHE A 195 16.51 1.58 20.50
N LEU A 196 15.89 1.27 19.36
CA LEU A 196 16.55 0.72 18.18
C LEU A 196 17.54 1.71 17.53
N ALA A 197 17.26 3.01 17.63
CA ALA A 197 18.16 4.08 17.18
C ALA A 197 19.33 4.33 18.16
N SER A 198 19.24 3.82 19.39
CA SER A 198 20.28 4.03 20.40
C SER A 198 21.53 3.20 20.09
N SER A 199 22.65 3.56 20.73
CA SER A 199 23.88 2.77 20.61
C SER A 199 23.78 1.35 21.21
N HIS A 200 22.65 1.00 21.84
CA HIS A 200 22.41 -0.20 22.64
C HIS A 200 23.47 -0.51 23.72
N ARG A 201 24.43 0.40 23.92
CA ARG A 201 25.52 0.27 24.86
C ARG A 201 24.90 0.27 26.26
N ARG A 202 25.08 -0.84 26.99
CA ARG A 202 24.68 -1.00 28.40
C ARG A 202 23.21 -1.36 28.67
N LEU A 203 22.63 -2.21 27.85
CA LEU A 203 21.28 -2.74 28.06
C LEU A 203 21.28 -4.19 28.57
N GLY A 204 20.37 -4.49 29.49
CA GLY A 204 20.22 -5.80 30.15
C GLY A 204 21.13 -5.99 31.38
N PRO A 205 20.94 -7.08 32.16
CA PRO A 205 21.65 -7.30 33.43
C PRO A 205 23.17 -7.25 33.30
N GLU A 206 23.68 -7.62 32.13
CA GLU A 206 25.12 -7.74 31.84
C GLU A 206 25.59 -6.78 30.73
N GLN A 207 24.73 -5.87 30.24
CA GLN A 207 25.13 -4.86 29.25
C GLN A 207 25.58 -5.41 27.88
N LEU A 208 25.17 -6.65 27.54
CA LEU A 208 25.70 -7.43 26.42
C LEU A 208 25.01 -7.22 25.06
N MET A 209 23.91 -6.46 24.98
CA MET A 209 23.22 -6.26 23.69
C MET A 209 24.06 -5.34 22.78
N PRO A 210 24.55 -5.83 21.62
CA PRO A 210 25.36 -5.02 20.72
C PRO A 210 24.49 -4.00 19.97
N ASN A 211 25.12 -2.93 19.47
CA ASN A 211 24.47 -2.00 18.56
C ASN A 211 24.15 -2.70 17.22
N PRO A 212 22.87 -2.83 16.82
CA PRO A 212 22.51 -3.48 15.56
C PRO A 212 22.82 -2.60 14.33
N ARG A 213 23.18 -1.32 14.51
CA ARG A 213 23.55 -0.36 13.44
C ARG A 213 22.53 -0.30 12.30
N LEU A 214 21.26 -0.18 12.69
CA LEU A 214 20.13 -0.12 11.77
C LEU A 214 19.98 1.29 11.17
N SER A 215 19.57 1.37 9.91
CA SER A 215 19.07 2.61 9.30
C SER A 215 17.65 2.93 9.78
N GLU A 216 17.18 4.16 9.58
CA GLU A 216 15.80 4.56 9.93
C GLU A 216 14.75 3.66 9.25
N TYR A 217 14.95 3.32 7.97
CA TYR A 217 14.08 2.40 7.25
C TYR A 217 14.02 1.01 7.91
N GLN A 218 15.16 0.47 8.33
CA GLN A 218 15.23 -0.83 9.00
C GLN A 218 14.55 -0.80 10.37
N ILE A 219 14.70 0.31 11.11
CA ILE A 219 14.02 0.52 12.38
C ILE A 219 12.51 0.52 12.17
N GLU A 220 11.99 1.29 11.21
CA GLU A 220 10.55 1.34 10.94
C GLU A 220 9.99 0.00 10.48
N ALA A 221 10.72 -0.76 9.67
CA ALA A 221 10.31 -2.11 9.28
C ALA A 221 10.19 -3.05 10.50
N ILE A 222 11.20 -3.07 11.38
CA ILE A 222 11.17 -3.88 12.61
C ILE A 222 10.03 -3.44 13.53
N VAL A 223 9.83 -2.13 13.71
CA VAL A 223 8.74 -1.59 14.53
C VAL A 223 7.39 -2.04 13.99
N ALA A 224 7.14 -1.88 12.68
CA ALA A 224 5.91 -2.34 12.05
C ALA A 224 5.67 -3.84 12.27
N TYR A 225 6.71 -4.66 12.15
CA TYR A 225 6.62 -6.08 12.47
C TYR A 225 6.20 -6.34 13.93
N LEU A 226 6.84 -5.70 14.92
CA LEU A 226 6.49 -5.89 16.33
C LEU A 226 5.07 -5.38 16.66
N GLU A 227 4.61 -4.31 16.01
CA GLU A 227 3.23 -3.84 16.13
C GLU A 227 2.23 -4.89 15.61
N THR A 228 2.54 -5.59 14.52
CA THR A 228 1.67 -6.69 14.04
C THR A 228 1.60 -7.86 15.02
N LEU A 229 2.71 -8.20 15.70
CA LEU A 229 2.71 -9.23 16.74
C LEU A 229 1.77 -8.86 17.89
N ARG A 230 1.80 -7.59 18.32
CA ARG A 230 0.90 -7.08 19.37
C ARG A 230 -0.56 -7.11 18.94
N ALA A 231 -0.85 -6.68 17.71
CA ALA A 231 -2.21 -6.63 17.19
C ALA A 231 -2.84 -8.02 17.01
N GLY A 232 -2.04 -9.01 16.59
CA GLY A 232 -2.49 -10.39 16.39
C GLY A 232 -2.92 -11.12 17.66
N GLN A 233 -2.49 -10.65 18.84
CA GLN A 233 -2.89 -11.22 20.14
C GLN A 233 -4.18 -10.62 20.70
N SER A 234 -4.63 -9.48 20.16
CA SER A 234 -5.88 -8.81 20.57
C SER A 234 -7.12 -9.30 19.81
N ARG A 235 -6.95 -10.29 18.92
CA ARG A 235 -8.01 -10.89 18.09
C ARG A 235 -8.27 -12.32 18.55
#